data_AF-A0A4Q6C2T5-F1
#
_entry.id   AF-A0A4Q6C2T5-F1
#
_cell.length_a   1.000
_cell.length_b   1.000
_cell.length_c   1.000
_cell.angle_alpha   90.00
_cell.angle_beta   90.00
_cell.angle_gamma   90.00
#
_symmetry.space_group_name_H-M   'P 1'
#
loop_
_entity.id
_entity.type
_entity.pdbx_description
1 polymer ?
#
loop_
_entity_poly.entity_id
_entity_poly.type
_entity_poly.pdbx_seq_one_letter_code
_entity_poly.pdbx_strand_id
1 'polypeptide(L)'
;MHSVPGKTFLLGEHVATDGGPSILVSTNPRFDLFTNSRKSLQGSAPAHPFNEHSPAGKFFDRHAKDLEEFSFEFKDEHVGKGGLGASSAQFILLMAEWRRVTTGSSALGG
;
A
#
# COMPACT_ATOMS: atom_id res chain seq x y z
N MET A 1 7.13 -0.41 9.44
CA MET A 1 7.56 -0.26 8.03
C MET A 1 7.26 -1.56 7.31
N HIS A 2 6.56 -1.47 6.18
CA HIS A 2 6.33 -2.60 5.28
C HIS A 2 7.03 -2.34 3.94
N SER A 3 7.49 -3.40 3.27
CA SER A 3 8.20 -3.29 1.99
C SER A 3 7.83 -4.41 1.04
N VAL A 4 7.55 -4.10 -0.23
CA VAL A 4 7.26 -5.07 -1.29
C VAL A 4 8.11 -4.81 -2.53
N PRO A 5 8.50 -5.87 -3.27
CA PRO A 5 9.26 -5.68 -4.50
C PRO A 5 8.40 -5.03 -5.60
N GLY A 6 9.07 -4.45 -6.59
CA GLY A 6 8.45 -4.13 -7.86
C GLY A 6 7.91 -5.37 -8.56
N LYS A 7 6.93 -5.19 -9.46
CA LYS A 7 6.43 -6.26 -10.33
C LYS A 7 6.62 -5.88 -11.80
N THR A 8 7.04 -6.85 -12.60
CA THR A 8 7.11 -6.72 -14.05
C THR A 8 6.55 -7.99 -14.67
N PHE A 9 5.68 -7.85 -15.67
CA PHE A 9 5.27 -8.97 -16.50
C PHE A 9 6.40 -9.35 -17.44
N LEU A 10 6.89 -10.59 -17.35
CA LEU A 10 7.75 -11.14 -18.40
C LEU A 10 6.92 -11.63 -19.60
N LEU A 11 5.74 -12.19 -19.32
CA LEU A 11 4.83 -12.69 -20.34
C LEU A 11 3.38 -12.63 -19.86
N GLY A 12 2.46 -12.39 -20.79
CA GLY A 12 1.03 -12.59 -20.56
C GLY A 12 0.32 -11.46 -19.80
N GLU A 13 0.80 -10.21 -19.85
CA GLU A 13 0.11 -9.07 -19.21
C GLU A 13 -1.35 -8.93 -19.64
N HIS A 14 -1.60 -8.96 -20.95
CA HIS A 14 -2.95 -8.87 -21.50
C HIS A 14 -3.72 -10.19 -21.34
N VAL A 15 -3.04 -11.34 -21.46
CA VAL A 15 -3.69 -12.65 -21.27
C VAL A 15 -4.20 -12.83 -19.84
N ALA A 16 -3.53 -12.21 -18.86
CA ALA A 16 -3.97 -12.21 -17.47
C ALA A 16 -5.33 -11.52 -17.26
N THR A 17 -5.71 -10.54 -18.10
CA THR A 17 -7.02 -9.87 -17.95
C THR A 17 -8.18 -10.77 -18.34
N ASP A 18 -7.92 -11.78 -19.16
CA ASP A 18 -8.89 -12.77 -19.60
C ASP A 18 -8.82 -14.07 -18.77
N GLY A 19 -8.09 -14.05 -17.65
CA GLY A 19 -7.93 -15.19 -16.75
C GLY A 19 -6.92 -16.25 -17.23
N GLY A 20 -6.15 -15.95 -18.29
CA GLY A 20 -5.12 -16.85 -18.79
C GLY A 20 -3.78 -16.75 -18.01
N PRO A 21 -2.80 -17.58 -18.35
CA PRO A 21 -1.54 -17.65 -17.63
C PRO A 21 -0.66 -16.42 -17.88
N SER A 22 0.11 -16.02 -16.87
CA SER A 22 1.13 -14.98 -16.97
C SER A 22 2.35 -15.30 -16.12
N ILE A 23 3.49 -14.75 -16.49
CA ILE A 23 4.74 -14.85 -15.74
C ILE A 23 5.10 -13.46 -15.27
N LEU A 24 5.18 -13.30 -13.95
CA LEU A 24 5.62 -12.07 -13.31
C LEU A 24 6.94 -12.30 -12.59
N VAL A 25 7.76 -11.26 -12.54
CA VAL A 25 8.98 -11.23 -11.75
C VAL A 25 8.92 -10.12 -10.73
N SER A 26 9.38 -10.44 -9.52
CA SER A 26 9.64 -9.48 -8.46
C SER A 26 11.01 -8.86 -8.66
N THR A 27 11.07 -7.55 -8.80
CA THR A 27 12.31 -6.82 -9.09
C THR A 27 12.65 -5.82 -7.99
N ASN A 28 13.93 -5.49 -7.89
CA ASN A 28 14.38 -4.27 -7.23
C ASN A 28 14.32 -3.08 -8.22
N PRO A 29 14.24 -1.84 -7.73
CA PRO A 29 14.10 -1.45 -6.32
C PRO A 29 12.73 -1.80 -5.72
N ARG A 30 12.54 -1.54 -4.42
CA ARG A 30 11.32 -1.89 -3.69
C ARG A 30 10.45 -0.66 -3.44
N PHE A 31 9.21 -0.90 -3.03
CA PHE A 31 8.31 0.12 -2.51
C PHE A 31 8.21 -0.04 -1.01
N ASP A 32 8.24 1.08 -0.29
CA ASP A 32 8.16 1.10 1.16
C ASP A 32 6.96 1.93 1.65
N LEU A 33 6.35 1.45 2.73
CA LEU A 33 5.33 2.18 3.48
C LEU A 33 5.82 2.39 4.91
N PHE A 34 5.96 3.67 5.26
CA PHE A 34 6.24 4.12 6.62
C PHE A 34 4.93 4.51 7.29
N THR A 35 4.77 4.06 8.53
CA THR A 35 3.57 4.35 9.33
C THR A 35 4.01 4.96 10.64
N ASN A 36 3.48 6.14 10.93
CA ASN A 36 3.75 6.88 12.16
C ASN A 36 2.44 7.10 12.91
N SER A 37 2.51 7.19 14.24
CA SER A 37 1.35 7.58 15.03
C SER A 37 1.08 9.06 14.84
N ARG A 38 -0.17 9.42 14.55
CA ARG A 38 -0.59 10.81 14.45
C ARG A 38 -0.52 11.54 15.79
N LYS A 39 -0.61 10.81 16.92
CA LYS A 39 -0.41 11.38 18.27
C LYS A 39 1.00 11.92 18.50
N SER A 40 2.01 11.42 17.77
CA SER A 40 3.38 11.95 17.84
C SER A 40 3.64 13.10 16.88
N LEU A 41 2.70 13.41 15.97
CA LEU A 41 2.81 14.50 15.02
C LEU A 41 2.05 15.72 15.56
N GLN A 42 2.79 16.69 16.11
CA GLN A 42 2.24 18.02 16.42
C GLN A 42 1.95 18.77 15.11
N GLY A 43 0.83 18.48 14.45
CA GLY A 43 0.42 19.18 13.24
C GLY A 43 -0.56 18.41 12.34
N SER A 44 -1.23 19.16 11.46
CA SER A 44 -2.19 18.70 10.46
C SER A 44 -1.55 17.74 9.45
N ALA A 45 -1.36 16.48 9.83
CA ALA A 45 -0.93 15.45 8.88
C ALA A 45 -1.93 15.40 7.70
N PRO A 46 -1.45 15.28 6.45
CA PRO A 46 -2.34 15.27 5.28
C PRO A 46 -3.41 14.20 5.42
N ALA A 47 -4.66 14.59 5.13
CA ALA A 47 -5.85 13.80 5.40
C ALA A 47 -5.88 12.47 4.62
N HIS A 48 -5.21 12.39 3.47
CA HIS A 48 -5.26 11.24 2.58
C HIS A 48 -3.93 11.06 1.82
N PRO A 49 -3.16 9.98 2.07
CA PRO A 49 -1.81 9.79 1.51
C PRO A 49 -1.79 9.15 0.11
N PHE A 50 -2.94 8.72 -0.41
CA PHE A 50 -3.06 8.07 -1.72
C PHE A 50 -3.95 8.88 -2.67
N ASN A 51 -3.96 8.57 -3.96
CA ASN A 51 -4.99 9.11 -4.85
C ASN A 51 -6.33 8.44 -4.51
N GLU A 52 -7.39 9.23 -4.28
CA GLU A 52 -8.73 8.76 -3.89
C GLU A 52 -9.35 7.74 -4.87
N HIS A 53 -9.04 7.84 -6.17
CA HIS A 53 -9.56 6.92 -7.17
C HIS A 53 -8.72 5.65 -7.33
N SER A 54 -7.53 5.60 -6.72
CA SER A 54 -6.67 4.42 -6.72
C SER A 54 -7.23 3.30 -5.84
N PRO A 55 -6.84 2.04 -6.05
CA PRO A 55 -7.21 0.94 -5.16
C PRO A 55 -6.83 1.19 -3.69
N ALA A 56 -5.67 1.79 -3.45
CA ALA A 56 -5.20 2.15 -2.11
C ALA A 56 -6.06 3.26 -1.47
N GLY A 57 -6.46 4.28 -2.23
CA GLY A 57 -7.35 5.34 -1.74
C GLY A 57 -8.72 4.81 -1.37
N LYS A 58 -9.36 4.04 -2.26
CA LYS A 58 -10.64 3.39 -1.97
C LYS A 58 -10.58 2.46 -0.76
N PHE A 59 -9.43 1.79 -0.55
CA PHE A 59 -9.21 0.97 0.64
C PHE A 59 -9.06 1.82 1.90
N PHE A 60 -8.29 2.90 1.83
CA PHE A 60 -8.12 3.85 2.93
C PHE A 60 -9.48 4.43 3.38
N ASP A 61 -10.29 4.93 2.45
CA ASP A 61 -11.61 5.49 2.75
C ASP A 61 -12.54 4.49 3.44
N ARG A 62 -12.51 3.23 2.97
CA ARG A 62 -13.32 2.14 3.56
C ARG A 62 -12.92 1.84 5.00
N HIS A 63 -11.65 2.01 5.34
CA HIS A 63 -11.06 1.69 6.65
C HIS A 63 -10.60 2.93 7.42
N ALA A 64 -11.15 4.11 7.08
CA ALA A 64 -10.67 5.39 7.59
C ALA A 64 -10.65 5.45 9.13
N LYS A 65 -11.68 4.89 9.79
CA LYS A 65 -11.77 4.84 11.26
C LYS A 65 -10.64 4.03 11.90
N ASP A 66 -10.25 2.91 11.30
CA ASP A 66 -9.18 2.06 11.84
C ASP A 66 -7.80 2.69 11.65
N LEU A 67 -7.68 3.61 10.69
CA LEU A 67 -6.42 4.19 10.22
C LEU A 67 -6.25 5.66 10.65
N GLU A 68 -7.25 6.27 11.30
CA GLU A 68 -7.26 7.71 11.63
C GLU A 68 -6.18 8.13 12.62
N GLU A 69 -5.69 7.19 13.45
CA GLU A 69 -4.60 7.43 14.39
C GLU A 69 -3.21 7.36 13.75
N PHE A 70 -3.13 7.08 12.44
CA PHE A 70 -1.88 6.86 11.74
C PHE A 70 -1.69 7.83 10.58
N SER A 71 -0.43 8.11 10.27
CA SER A 71 -0.01 8.80 9.05
C SER A 71 0.85 7.85 8.22
N PHE A 72 0.70 7.92 6.90
CA PHE A 72 1.40 7.03 5.98
C PHE A 72 2.25 7.83 5.01
N GLU A 73 3.48 7.37 4.81
CA GLU A 73 4.39 7.88 3.81
C GLU A 73 4.78 6.72 2.88
N PHE A 74 4.53 6.90 1.59
CA PHE A 74 4.84 5.91 0.56
C PHE A 74 6.08 6.35 -0.21
N LYS A 75 7.11 5.51 -0.22
CA LYS A 75 8.35 5.75 -0.94
C LYS A 75 8.42 4.85 -2.18
N ASP A 76 8.59 5.48 -3.34
CA ASP A 76 8.81 4.84 -4.61
C ASP A 76 10.19 5.20 -5.17
N GLU A 77 11.09 4.22 -5.21
CA GLU A 77 12.44 4.38 -5.76
C GLU A 77 12.51 4.19 -7.28
N HIS A 78 11.39 3.86 -7.94
CA HIS A 78 11.31 3.70 -9.39
C HIS A 78 11.03 5.01 -10.14
N VAL A 79 11.35 6.15 -9.53
CA VAL A 79 11.02 7.52 -9.96
C VAL A 79 10.96 7.67 -11.49
N GLY A 80 9.77 8.02 -12.00
CA GLY A 80 9.53 8.27 -13.42
C GLY A 80 9.29 7.04 -14.30
N LYS A 81 9.25 5.81 -13.74
CA LYS A 81 9.01 4.57 -14.49
C LYS A 81 7.63 3.97 -14.20
N GLY A 82 6.75 3.98 -15.19
CA GLY A 82 5.47 3.28 -15.16
C GLY A 82 5.60 1.76 -15.31
N GLY A 83 4.52 1.02 -15.05
CA GLY A 83 4.45 -0.43 -15.28
C GLY A 83 5.01 -1.32 -14.15
N LEU A 84 5.64 -0.74 -13.13
CA LEU A 84 6.35 -1.49 -12.08
C LEU A 84 5.49 -1.82 -10.86
N GLY A 85 4.20 -1.46 -10.91
CA GLY A 85 3.19 -1.86 -9.93
C GLY A 85 3.08 -1.00 -8.69
N ALA A 86 3.40 0.30 -8.77
CA ALA A 86 3.26 1.23 -7.64
C ALA A 86 1.85 1.20 -7.02
N SER A 87 0.78 1.21 -7.83
CA SER A 87 -0.60 1.17 -7.33
C SER A 87 -0.93 -0.14 -6.58
N SER A 88 -0.43 -1.27 -7.07
CA SER A 88 -0.56 -2.56 -6.40
C SER A 88 0.23 -2.58 -5.08
N ALA A 89 1.43 -1.99 -5.07
CA ALA A 89 2.27 -1.90 -3.89
C ALA A 89 1.62 -1.04 -2.80
N GLN A 90 1.13 0.15 -3.14
CA GLN A 90 0.38 1.02 -2.22
C GLN A 90 -0.77 0.25 -1.55
N PHE A 91 -1.56 -0.47 -2.35
CA PHE A 91 -2.70 -1.23 -1.83
C PHE A 91 -2.28 -2.37 -0.90
N ILE A 92 -1.33 -3.22 -1.32
CA ILE A 92 -0.91 -4.38 -0.53
C ILE A 92 -0.24 -3.94 0.78
N LEU A 93 0.61 -2.92 0.74
CA LEU A 93 1.29 -2.39 1.91
C LEU A 93 0.30 -1.79 2.91
N LEU A 94 -0.67 -1.00 2.43
CA LEU A 94 -1.71 -0.43 3.29
C LEU A 94 -2.59 -1.52 3.90
N MET A 95 -2.97 -2.54 3.12
CA MET A 95 -3.76 -3.66 3.60
C MET A 95 -3.00 -4.49 4.66
N ALA A 96 -1.70 -4.70 4.48
CA ALA A 96 -0.85 -5.36 5.46
C ALA A 96 -0.80 -4.57 6.79
N GLU A 97 -0.63 -3.25 6.71
CA GLU A 97 -0.59 -2.38 7.88
C GLU A 97 -1.96 -2.32 8.58
N TRP A 98 -3.06 -2.22 7.83
CA TRP A 98 -4.42 -2.29 8.37
C TRP A 98 -4.65 -3.60 9.14
N ARG A 99 -4.22 -4.74 8.59
CA ARG A 99 -4.29 -6.03 9.29
C ARG A 99 -3.47 -6.03 10.57
N ARG A 100 -2.28 -5.40 10.56
CA ARG A 100 -1.41 -5.29 11.73
C ARG A 100 -2.09 -4.50 12.85
N VAL A 101 -2.71 -3.36 12.54
CA VAL A 101 -3.33 -2.49 13.57
C VAL A 101 -4.64 -3.08 14.10
N THR A 102 -5.46 -3.70 13.24
CA THR A 102 -6.75 -4.29 13.66
C THR A 102 -6.57 -5.58 14.43
N THR A 103 -5.63 -6.45 14.04
CA THR A 103 -5.33 -7.67 14.79
C THR A 103 -4.65 -7.36 16.12
N GLY A 104 -3.78 -6.33 16.15
CA GLY A 104 -3.12 -5.88 17.38
C GLY A 104 -4.07 -5.21 18.38
N SER A 105 -5.12 -4.53 17.91
CA SER A 105 -6.11 -3.86 18.76
C SER A 105 -7.04 -4.85 19.49
N SER A 106 -7.34 -6.00 18.86
CA SER A 106 -8.16 -7.07 19.45
C SER A 106 -7.52 -7.75 20.68
N ALA A 107 -6.18 -7.69 20.83
CA ALA A 107 -5.46 -8.34 21.93
C ALA A 107 -5.49 -7.57 23.27
N LEU A 108 -6.05 -6.35 23.31
CA LEU A 108 -6.12 -5.50 24.51
C LEU A 108 -7.53 -5.34 25.07
N GLY A 109 -8.51 -6.08 24.56
CA GLY A 109 -9.88 -6.12 25.06
C GLY A 109 -10.23 -7.49 25.66
N GLY A 110 -9.70 -7.78 26.85
CA GLY A 110 -9.99 -8.99 27.63
C GLY A 110 -9.78 -8.75 29.11
#